data_AF-A0A6S6S5E2-F1
#
_entry.id   AF-A0A6S6S5E2-F1
#
_cell.length_a   1.000
_cell.length_b   1.000
_cell.length_c   1.000
_cell.angle_alpha   90.00
_cell.angle_beta   90.00
_cell.angle_gamma   90.00
#
_symmetry.space_group_name_H-M   'P 1'
#
loop_
_entity.id
_entity.type
_entity.pdbx_description
1 polymer ?
#
loop_
_entity_poly.entity_id
_entity_poly.type
_entity_poly.pdbx_seq_one_letter_code
_entity_poly.pdbx_strand_id
1 'polypeptide(L)'
;MKKLSQKLFIVGAILLLLNPLHAGTDIGKVYGEKTWIAYIGAGHSIFIRRGVTDFASVCDTGFVSKNDYVLAPDGSSLKSKNTVLTAIQRRLVQGKYKSSGCR
;
A
#
# COMPACT_ATOMS: atom_id res chain seq x y z
N MET A 1 -39.96 28.64 -24.90
CA MET A 1 -39.06 27.52 -25.27
C MET A 1 -38.08 27.30 -24.12
N LYS A 2 -38.01 26.06 -23.60
CA LYS A 2 -37.20 25.66 -22.43
C LYS A 2 -35.69 25.62 -22.77
N LYS A 3 -34.84 26.25 -21.94
CA LYS A 3 -33.40 25.93 -21.74
C LYS A 3 -33.07 26.36 -20.31
N LEU A 4 -33.10 25.49 -19.29
CA LEU A 4 -32.10 24.48 -18.91
C LEU A 4 -30.68 25.06 -18.81
N SER A 5 -30.24 25.37 -17.59
CA SER A 5 -28.94 24.86 -17.09
C SER A 5 -28.78 25.12 -15.59
N GLN A 6 -29.14 24.10 -14.80
CA GLN A 6 -28.45 23.82 -13.54
C GLN A 6 -27.00 23.44 -13.85
N LYS A 7 -26.11 23.78 -12.90
CA LYS A 7 -24.83 23.14 -12.50
C LYS A 7 -23.85 24.27 -12.16
N LEU A 8 -23.77 24.75 -10.92
CA LEU A 8 -23.10 24.06 -9.81
C LEU A 8 -21.87 23.29 -10.30
N PHE A 9 -20.71 23.95 -10.38
CA PHE A 9 -19.42 23.25 -10.31
C PHE A 9 -18.49 24.00 -9.37
N ILE A 10 -18.61 23.53 -8.13
CA ILE A 10 -17.67 23.51 -7.02
C ILE A 10 -16.22 23.73 -7.48
N VAL A 11 -15.71 24.90 -7.07
CA VAL A 11 -14.41 25.16 -6.45
C VAL A 11 -13.37 24.04 -6.54
N GLY A 12 -12.31 24.32 -7.29
CA GLY A 12 -10.92 24.19 -6.82
C GLY A 12 -10.46 22.80 -6.37
N ALA A 13 -9.84 22.06 -7.30
CA ALA A 13 -8.80 21.10 -6.98
C ALA A 13 -7.79 21.04 -8.14
N ILE A 14 -6.89 22.02 -8.18
CA ILE A 14 -5.59 21.89 -8.87
C ILE A 14 -4.57 21.57 -7.77
N LEU A 15 -3.54 20.76 -8.12
CA LEU A 15 -2.37 20.29 -7.36
C LEU A 15 -2.60 18.93 -6.65
N LEU A 16 -1.79 17.87 -6.84
CA LEU A 16 -0.37 17.77 -7.18
C LEU A 16 -0.06 16.44 -7.90
N LEU A 17 0.63 16.51 -9.04
CA LEU A 17 1.40 15.44 -9.65
C LEU A 17 2.71 15.25 -8.87
N LEU A 18 2.71 14.34 -7.91
CA LEU A 18 3.88 13.61 -7.43
C LEU A 18 3.41 12.17 -7.29
N ASN A 19 4.17 11.19 -7.76
CA ASN A 19 3.89 9.77 -7.54
C ASN A 19 4.63 9.30 -6.27
N PRO A 20 4.11 9.52 -5.05
CA PRO A 20 4.45 8.62 -3.96
C PRO A 20 3.84 7.25 -4.32
N LEU A 21 4.34 6.18 -3.71
CA LEU A 21 3.60 4.93 -3.57
C LEU A 21 2.22 5.28 -2.97
N HIS A 22 1.25 5.59 -3.83
CA HIS A 22 -0.07 6.00 -3.38
C HIS A 22 -0.71 4.82 -2.67
N ALA A 23 -1.42 5.15 -1.61
CA ALA A 23 -2.14 4.23 -0.74
C ALA A 23 -2.68 3.01 -1.52
N GLY A 24 -2.13 1.84 -1.21
CA GLY A 24 -2.67 0.57 -1.63
C GLY A 24 -2.14 0.01 -2.95
N THR A 25 -0.86 -0.36 -2.96
CA THR A 25 -0.30 -1.18 -4.02
C THR A 25 -0.69 -2.65 -3.82
N ASP A 26 -1.30 -3.24 -4.84
CA ASP A 26 -1.63 -4.66 -4.91
C ASP A 26 -0.34 -5.52 -4.88
N ILE A 27 -0.28 -6.49 -3.96
CA ILE A 27 0.80 -7.48 -3.80
C ILE A 27 0.36 -8.86 -4.33
N GLY A 28 -0.92 -9.02 -4.64
CA GLY A 28 -1.55 -10.24 -5.10
C GLY A 28 -2.30 -10.99 -4.00
N LYS A 29 -2.88 -12.11 -4.41
CA LYS A 29 -3.57 -13.05 -3.52
C LYS A 29 -2.55 -14.03 -2.95
N VAL A 30 -2.42 -14.08 -1.63
CA VAL A 30 -1.46 -14.97 -0.94
C VAL A 30 -2.17 -16.05 -0.14
N TYR A 31 -3.27 -15.69 0.54
CA TYR A 31 -4.10 -16.61 1.29
C TYR A 31 -5.58 -16.35 0.96
N GLY A 32 -6.19 -17.24 0.18
CA GLY A 32 -7.58 -17.13 -0.24
C GLY A 32 -7.81 -16.13 -1.38
N GLU A 33 -9.06 -15.71 -1.56
CA GLU A 33 -9.47 -14.91 -2.73
C GLU A 33 -9.20 -13.41 -2.60
N LYS A 34 -8.89 -12.94 -1.39
CA LYS A 34 -8.67 -11.52 -1.11
C LYS A 34 -7.23 -11.10 -1.41
N THR A 35 -7.10 -9.98 -2.10
CA THR A 35 -5.83 -9.36 -2.44
C THR A 35 -5.17 -8.71 -1.22
N TRP A 36 -3.86 -8.85 -1.09
CA TRP A 36 -3.06 -8.09 -0.12
C TRP A 36 -2.63 -6.74 -0.68
N ILE A 37 -2.77 -5.71 0.14
CA ILE A 37 -2.59 -4.33 -0.24
C ILE A 37 -1.49 -3.72 0.63
N ALA A 38 -0.37 -3.32 0.02
CA ALA A 38 0.73 -2.61 0.66
C ALA A 38 0.50 -1.10 0.66
N TYR A 39 0.82 -0.44 1.75
CA TYR A 39 0.75 1.01 1.86
C TYR A 39 1.81 1.55 2.81
N ILE A 40 2.16 2.82 2.64
CA ILE A 40 3.10 3.53 3.53
C ILE A 40 2.26 4.22 4.61
N GLY A 41 2.52 3.90 5.87
CA GLY A 41 1.91 4.55 7.03
C GLY A 41 2.77 5.68 7.57
N ALA A 42 2.38 6.21 8.74
CA ALA A 42 3.15 7.22 9.45
C ALA A 42 4.57 6.74 9.75
N GLY A 43 5.55 7.67 9.72
CA GLY A 43 6.96 7.33 9.96
C GLY A 43 7.60 6.50 8.84
N HIS A 44 7.04 6.53 7.63
CA HIS A 44 7.52 5.82 6.43
C HIS A 44 7.54 4.28 6.54
N SER A 45 6.89 3.70 7.55
CA SER A 45 6.79 2.25 7.69
C SER A 45 5.81 1.69 6.67
N ILE A 46 6.14 0.54 6.07
CA ILE A 46 5.28 -0.12 5.10
C ILE A 46 4.43 -1.15 5.84
N PHE A 47 3.12 -1.08 5.61
CA PHE A 47 2.13 -1.99 6.15
C PHE A 47 1.46 -2.75 5.02
N ILE A 48 0.89 -3.91 5.35
CA ILE A 48 0.00 -4.64 4.48
C ILE A 48 -1.33 -4.88 5.16
N ARG A 49 -2.40 -4.96 4.37
CA ARG A 49 -3.74 -5.36 4.83
C ARG A 49 -4.41 -6.25 3.79
N ARG A 50 -5.43 -7.00 4.20
CA ARG A 50 -6.11 -7.94 3.31
C ARG A 50 -7.42 -7.34 2.75
N GLY A 51 -7.42 -6.90 1.50
CA GLY A 51 -8.57 -6.24 0.89
C GLY A 51 -8.72 -4.78 1.34
N VAL A 52 -9.78 -4.12 0.86
CA VAL A 52 -9.95 -2.66 1.01
C VAL A 52 -10.54 -2.23 2.36
N THR A 53 -11.24 -3.13 3.07
CA THR A 53 -11.97 -2.84 4.32
C THR A 53 -11.51 -3.62 5.55
N ASP A 54 -10.59 -4.59 5.42
CA ASP A 54 -10.13 -5.44 6.54
C ASP A 54 -8.96 -4.77 7.29
N PHE A 55 -9.28 -3.79 8.13
CA PHE A 55 -8.31 -3.10 8.98
C PHE A 55 -7.87 -3.92 10.20
N ALA A 56 -8.60 -5.00 10.53
CA ALA A 56 -8.23 -5.91 11.61
C ALA A 56 -6.97 -6.74 11.26
N SER A 57 -6.65 -6.84 9.97
CA SER A 57 -5.52 -7.62 9.44
C SER A 57 -4.38 -6.74 8.95
N VAL A 58 -4.12 -5.61 9.64
CA VAL A 58 -2.95 -4.77 9.34
C VAL A 58 -1.70 -5.42 9.91
N CYS A 59 -0.70 -5.58 9.04
CA CYS A 59 0.59 -6.18 9.37
C CYS A 59 1.68 -5.14 9.14
N ASP A 60 2.49 -4.92 10.17
CA ASP A 60 3.79 -4.29 9.99
C ASP A 60 4.69 -5.23 9.20
N THR A 61 5.22 -4.75 8.08
CA THR A 61 6.13 -5.53 7.25
C THR A 61 7.59 -5.47 7.72
N GLY A 62 7.91 -4.47 8.54
CA GLY A 62 9.27 -4.10 8.94
C GLY A 62 10.07 -3.39 7.83
N PHE A 63 9.48 -3.16 6.66
CA PHE A 63 10.12 -2.37 5.60
C PHE A 63 9.90 -0.89 5.87
N VAL A 64 10.93 -0.09 5.62
CA VAL A 64 10.88 1.37 5.79
C VAL A 64 11.14 2.03 4.45
N SER A 65 10.20 2.83 3.98
CA SER A 65 10.39 3.69 2.83
C SER A 65 11.40 4.78 3.19
N LYS A 66 12.45 4.88 2.38
CA LYS A 66 13.36 6.01 2.29
C LYS A 66 13.08 6.68 0.94
N ASN A 67 13.42 7.95 0.82
CA ASN A 67 13.08 8.76 -0.36
C ASN A 67 13.39 8.04 -1.68
N ASP A 68 14.57 7.41 -1.77
CA ASP A 68 15.05 6.78 -3.02
C ASP A 68 15.10 5.24 -2.99
N TYR A 69 14.78 4.62 -1.85
CA TYR A 69 14.87 3.16 -1.68
C TYR A 69 13.99 2.68 -0.51
N VAL A 70 13.81 1.38 -0.37
CA VAL A 70 13.15 0.78 0.79
C VAL A 70 14.18 -0.05 1.55
N LEU A 71 14.30 0.19 2.85
CA LEU A 71 15.11 -0.64 3.74
C LEU A 71 14.28 -1.85 4.18
N ALA A 72 14.75 -3.05 3.86
CA ALA A 72 14.12 -4.29 4.27
C ALA A 72 14.49 -4.69 5.70
N PRO A 73 13.73 -5.58 6.37
CA PRO A 73 13.99 -6.02 7.74
C PRO A 73 15.34 -6.73 7.93
N ASP A 74 15.93 -7.25 6.85
CA ASP A 74 17.25 -7.89 6.85
C ASP A 74 18.40 -6.90 6.62
N GLY A 75 18.10 -5.60 6.51
CA GLY A 75 19.07 -4.54 6.27
C GLY A 75 19.38 -4.30 4.79
N SER A 76 18.79 -5.07 3.86
CA SER A 76 18.99 -4.85 2.43
C SER A 76 18.24 -3.62 1.92
N SER A 77 18.83 -2.92 0.95
CA SER A 77 18.22 -1.74 0.31
C SER A 77 17.63 -2.11 -1.05
N LEU A 78 16.32 -1.93 -1.20
CA LEU A 78 15.56 -2.28 -2.39
C LEU A 78 15.14 -1.00 -3.13
N LYS A 79 15.62 -0.83 -4.36
CA LYS A 79 15.35 0.39 -5.16
C LYS A 79 14.16 0.27 -6.11
N SER A 80 13.77 -0.95 -6.47
CA SER A 80 12.66 -1.20 -7.40
C SER A 80 11.40 -1.59 -6.66
N LYS A 81 10.28 -0.98 -7.06
CA LYS A 81 8.93 -1.32 -6.57
C LYS A 81 8.66 -2.82 -6.68
N ASN A 82 9.01 -3.44 -7.80
CA ASN A 82 8.75 -4.87 -8.01
C ASN A 82 9.53 -5.74 -7.01
N THR A 83 10.79 -5.41 -6.74
CA THR A 83 11.61 -6.12 -5.75
C THR A 83 11.04 -5.99 -4.34
N VAL A 84 10.55 -4.81 -3.98
CA VAL A 84 9.89 -4.56 -2.69
C VAL A 84 8.64 -5.42 -2.54
N LEU A 85 7.75 -5.41 -3.53
CA LEU A 85 6.51 -6.20 -3.49
C LEU A 85 6.80 -7.69 -3.42
N THR A 86 7.72 -8.20 -4.23
CA THR A 86 8.14 -9.61 -4.18
C THR A 86 8.72 -9.98 -2.82
N ALA A 87 9.53 -9.12 -2.21
CA ALA A 87 10.09 -9.36 -0.88
C ALA A 87 9.00 -9.40 0.20
N ILE A 88 8.04 -8.47 0.14
CA ILE A 88 6.89 -8.44 1.05
C ILE A 88 6.03 -9.69 0.89
N GLN A 89 5.75 -10.09 -0.35
CA GLN A 89 4.97 -11.29 -0.68
C GLN A 89 5.66 -12.56 -0.17
N ARG A 90 6.97 -12.70 -0.39
CA ARG A 90 7.75 -13.85 0.07
C ARG A 90 7.70 -13.99 1.58
N ARG A 91 7.85 -12.88 2.32
CA ARG A 91 7.75 -12.88 3.79
C ARG A 91 6.34 -13.21 4.29
N LEU A 92 5.31 -12.79 3.54
CA LEU A 92 3.92 -13.15 3.81
C LEU A 92 3.72 -14.66 3.70
N VAL A 93 4.11 -15.26 2.57
CA VAL A 93 4.04 -16.72 2.32
C VAL A 93 4.80 -17.51 3.38
N GLN A 94 5.94 -16.99 3.85
CA GLN A 94 6.76 -17.62 4.87
C GLN A 94 6.22 -17.43 6.31
N GLY A 95 5.08 -16.76 6.50
CA GLY A 95 4.50 -16.49 7.82
C GLY A 95 5.42 -15.66 8.73
N LYS A 96 6.28 -14.80 8.15
CA LYS A 96 7.29 -14.04 8.91
C LYS A 96 6.72 -12.80 9.61
N TYR A 97 5.45 -12.45 9.37
CA TYR A 97 4.80 -11.35 10.06
C TYR A 97 4.21 -11.82 11.40
N LYS A 98 4.45 -11.04 12.45
CA LYS A 98 4.10 -11.41 13.84
C LYS A 98 2.61 -11.27 14.14
N SER A 99 1.89 -10.44 13.40
CA SER A 99 0.47 -10.18 13.63
C SER A 99 -0.39 -11.40 13.23
N SER A 100 -1.34 -11.78 14.09
CA SER A 100 -2.17 -12.97 13.93
C SER A 100 -3.05 -12.93 12.68
N GLY A 101 -3.45 -11.73 12.21
CA GLY A 101 -4.19 -11.55 10.96
C GLY A 101 -3.35 -11.73 9.69
N CYS A 102 -2.07 -12.03 9.84
CA CYS A 102 -1.04 -12.02 8.78
C CYS A 102 -0.28 -13.36 8.68
N ARG A 103 -0.74 -14.35 9.44
CA ARG A 103 -0.26 -15.73 9.45
C ARG A 103 -1.17 -16.62 8.62
#